data_AF-A0A520J840-F1
#
_entry.id   AF-A0A520J840-F1
#
_cell.length_a   1.000
_cell.length_b   1.000
_cell.length_c   1.000
_cell.angle_alpha   90.00
_cell.angle_beta   90.00
_cell.angle_gamma   90.00
#
_symmetry.space_group_name_H-M   'P 1'
#
loop_
_entity.id
_entity.type
_entity.pdbx_description
1 polymer ?
#
loop_
_entity_poly.entity_id
_entity_poly.type
_entity_poly.pdbx_seq_one_letter_code
_entity_poly.pdbx_strand_id
1 'polypeptide(L)' 'MGERWSFLILRASFNGLHHFEEFQSELGIARNILANRLARLVEHGILERQPIPEDRR' A
#
# COMPACT_ATOMS: atom_id res chain seq x y z
N MET A 1 11.98 3.43 12.52
CA MET A 1 10.49 3.55 12.65
C MET A 1 9.77 3.55 11.29
N GLY A 2 10.34 2.93 10.26
CA GLY A 2 9.73 2.91 8.92
C GLY A 2 9.60 1.53 8.30
N GLU A 3 10.48 0.60 8.64
CA GLU A 3 10.54 -0.73 8.04
C GLU A 3 9.35 -1.64 8.36
N ARG A 4 8.76 -1.53 9.55
CA ARG A 4 7.65 -2.40 9.98
C ARG A 4 6.45 -2.29 9.05
N TRP A 5 6.11 -1.08 8.64
CA TRP A 5 4.97 -0.85 7.75
C TRP A 5 5.23 -1.37 6.35
N SER A 6 6.44 -1.20 5.82
CA SER A 6 6.81 -1.77 4.53
C SER A 6 6.60 -3.28 4.50
N PHE A 7 6.99 -3.98 5.57
CA PHE A 7 6.80 -5.43 5.68
C PHE A 7 5.33 -5.83 5.76
N LEU A 8 4.52 -5.08 6.53
CA LEU A 8 3.09 -5.34 6.65
C LEU A 8 2.33 -5.03 5.35
N ILE A 9 2.70 -3.96 4.64
CA ILE A 9 2.14 -3.63 3.31
C ILE A 9 2.47 -4.74 2.32
N LEU A 10 3.72 -5.24 2.30
CA LEU A 10 4.07 -6.36 1.45
C LEU A 10 3.23 -7.59 1.75
N ARG A 11 3.14 -7.99 3.04
CA ARG A 11 2.31 -9.11 3.46
C ARG A 11 0.85 -8.94 3.05
N ALA A 12 0.29 -7.75 3.25
CA ALA A 12 -1.07 -7.43 2.84
C ALA A 12 -1.25 -7.55 1.31
N SER A 13 -0.29 -7.07 0.53
CA SER A 13 -0.33 -7.20 -0.93
C SER A 13 -0.25 -8.66 -1.38
N PHE A 14 0.55 -9.49 -0.70
CA PHE A 14 0.57 -10.95 -0.93
C PHE A 14 -0.74 -11.65 -0.52
N ASN A 15 -1.50 -11.07 0.41
CA ASN A 15 -2.85 -11.53 0.77
C ASN A 15 -3.91 -11.16 -0.28
N GLY A 16 -3.54 -10.45 -1.36
CA GLY A 16 -4.47 -10.00 -2.39
C GLY A 16 -5.14 -8.66 -2.08
N LEU A 17 -4.56 -7.86 -1.17
CA LEU A 17 -4.99 -6.48 -0.95
C LEU A 17 -4.39 -5.60 -2.04
N HIS A 18 -5.24 -4.94 -2.81
CA HIS A 18 -4.81 -4.09 -3.93
C HIS A 18 -5.26 -2.63 -3.75
N HIS A 19 -6.27 -2.37 -2.91
CA HIS A 19 -6.78 -1.02 -2.70
C HIS A 19 -6.16 -0.33 -1.49
N PHE A 20 -5.91 0.96 -1.65
CA PHE A 20 -5.35 1.81 -0.59
C PHE A 20 -6.22 1.81 0.68
N GLU A 21 -7.54 1.82 0.54
CA GLU A 21 -8.47 1.79 1.67
C GLU A 21 -8.41 0.46 2.42
N GLU A 22 -8.21 -0.66 1.72
CA GLU A 22 -8.07 -1.96 2.37
C GLU A 22 -6.77 -2.02 3.18
N PHE A 23 -5.65 -1.54 2.61
CA PHE A 23 -4.41 -1.38 3.36
C PHE A 23 -4.60 -0.49 4.59
N GLN A 24 -5.34 0.60 4.46
CA GLN A 24 -5.60 1.51 5.58
C GLN A 24 -6.42 0.83 6.69
N SER A 25 -7.47 0.09 6.31
CA SER A 25 -8.36 -0.62 7.22
C SER A 25 -7.64 -1.77 7.93
N GLU A 26 -6.91 -2.60 7.18
CA GLU A 26 -6.18 -3.78 7.69
C GLU A 26 -5.00 -3.38 8.58
N LEU A 27 -4.24 -2.36 8.19
CA LEU A 27 -3.01 -1.95 8.91
C LEU A 27 -3.27 -0.95 10.03
N GLY A 28 -4.42 -0.27 10.02
CA GLY A 28 -4.77 0.77 10.99
C GLY A 28 -3.85 1.99 10.97
N ILE A 29 -3.19 2.27 9.83
CA ILE A 29 -2.23 3.38 9.72
C ILE A 29 -2.81 4.66 9.14
N ALA A 30 -2.20 5.77 9.54
CA ALA A 30 -2.51 7.07 8.96
C ALA A 30 -2.20 7.07 7.45
N ARG A 31 -3.14 7.61 6.65
CA ARG A 31 -3.05 7.72 5.19
C ARG A 31 -1.73 8.33 4.70
N ASN A 32 -1.25 9.36 5.37
CA ASN A 32 0.00 10.03 4.99
C ASN A 32 1.22 9.10 5.12
N ILE A 33 1.24 8.25 6.16
CA ILE A 33 2.31 7.27 6.38
C ILE A 33 2.21 6.13 5.36
N LEU A 34 0.99 5.62 5.11
CA LEU A 34 0.75 4.59 4.11
C LEU A 34 1.19 5.06 2.71
N ALA A 35 0.77 6.27 2.31
CA ALA A 35 1.13 6.86 1.03
C ALA A 35 2.65 7.00 0.88
N ASN A 36 3.34 7.50 1.91
CA ASN A 36 4.81 7.62 1.89
C ASN A 36 5.49 6.24 1.76
N ARG A 37 4.99 5.22 2.46
CA ARG A 37 5.57 3.86 2.42
C ARG A 37 5.31 3.16 1.10
N LEU A 38 4.08 3.22 0.58
CA LEU A 38 3.75 2.72 -0.76
C LEU A 38 4.59 3.41 -1.82
N ALA A 39 4.73 4.74 -1.77
CA ALA A 39 5.56 5.49 -2.71
C ALA A 39 7.01 4.99 -2.69
N ARG A 40 7.59 4.74 -1.52
CA ARG A 40 8.94 4.17 -1.42
C ARG A 40 9.01 2.75 -1.99
N LEU A 41 8.04 1.88 -1.68
CA LEU A 41 8.01 0.53 -2.24
C LEU A 41 7.90 0.53 -3.76
N VAL A 42 7.16 1.48 -4.33
CA VAL A 42 7.07 1.69 -5.78
C VAL A 42 8.36 2.23 -6.36
N GLU A 43 8.98 3.22 -5.71
CA GLU A 43 10.27 3.78 -6.12
C GLU A 43 11.40 2.72 -6.11
N HIS A 44 11.36 1.80 -5.15
CA HIS A 44 12.28 0.66 -5.08
C HIS A 44 11.94 -0.47 -6.07
N GLY A 45 10.86 -0.38 -6.85
CA GLY A 45 10.43 -1.40 -7.81
C GLY A 45 9.87 -2.68 -7.16
N ILE A 46 9.46 -2.62 -5.89
CA ILE A 46 8.89 -3.77 -5.17
C ILE A 46 7.38 -3.87 -5.42
N LEU A 47 6.69 -2.74 -5.53
CA LEU A 47 5.27 -2.66 -5.86
C LEU A 47 5.08 -1.81 -7.11
N GLU A 48 4.03 -2.08 -7.87
CA GLU A 48 3.64 -1.24 -9.00
C GLU A 48 2.29 -0.57 -8.70
N ARG A 49 2.21 0.74 -8.94
CA ARG A 49 0.95 1.47 -8.86
C ARG A 49 0.25 1.38 -10.21
N GLN A 50 -0.73 0.50 -10.30
CA GLN A 50 -1.64 0.42 -11.45
C GLN A 50 -2.89 1.27 -11.17
N PRO A 51 -3.26 2.22 -12.05
CA PRO A 51 -4.58 2.84 -11.98
C PRO A 51 -5.63 1.79 -12.34
N ILE A 52 -6.48 1.44 -11.38
CA ILE A 52 -7.62 0.56 -11.61
C ILE A 52 -8.64 1.31 -12.48
N PRO A 53 -8.93 0.85 -13.72
CA PRO A 53 -9.89 1.51 -14.61
C PRO A 53 -11.35 1.35 -14.15
N GLU A 54 -11.60 0.54 -13.12
CA GLU A 54 -12.93 0.28 -12.57
C GLU A 54 -13.36 1.29 -11.49
N ASP A 55 -12.49 2.22 -11.07
CA ASP A 55 -12.91 3.37 -10.28
C ASP A 55 -13.57 4.42 -11.21
N ARG A 56 -14.72 4.03 -11.77
CA ARG A 56 -15.61 4.92 -12.51
C ARG A 56 -16.32 5.80 -11.49
N ARG A 57 -15.68 6.90 -11.10
CA ARG A 57 -16.29 7.95 -10.28
C ARG A 57 -16.39 9.26 -11.03
#